data_AF-A0A2J8QL79-F1
#
_entry.id   AF-A0A2J8QL79-F1
#
_cell.length_a   1.000
_cell.length_b   1.000
_cell.length_c   1.000
_cell.angle_alpha   90.00
_cell.angle_beta   90.00
_cell.angle_gamma   90.00
#
_symmetry.space_group_name_H-M   'P 1'
#
loop_
_entity.id
_entity.type
_entity.pdbx_description
1 polymer ?
#
loop_
_entity_poly.entity_id
_entity_poly.type
_entity_poly.pdbx_seq_one_letter_code
_entity_poly.pdbx_strand_id
1 'polypeptide(L)' 'PIAITCFTRGLDIRKEKADVLCPGGCPLEEFSVYGNIVYASVSSICGAAVHRRQK' A
#
# COMPACT_ATOMS: atom_id res chain seq x y z
N PRO A 1 -12.18 7.58 5.07
CA PRO A 1 -10.95 6.82 4.79
C PRO A 1 -10.47 6.13 6.08
N ILE A 2 -9.81 4.97 5.97
CA ILE A 2 -9.38 4.14 7.11
C ILE A 2 -7.89 4.37 7.36
N ALA A 3 -7.51 4.71 8.59
CA ALA A 3 -6.10 4.81 8.97
C ALA A 3 -5.49 3.40 9.01
N ILE A 4 -4.38 3.21 8.30
CA ILE A 4 -3.66 1.94 8.22
C ILE A 4 -2.24 2.08 8.76
N THR A 5 -1.51 0.97 8.85
CA THR A 5 -0.08 0.97 9.17
C THR A 5 0.74 0.81 7.88
N CYS A 6 2.05 1.12 7.94
CA CYS A 6 2.97 0.91 6.82
C CYS A 6 3.01 -0.56 6.34
N PHE A 7 2.71 -1.49 7.23
CA PHE A 7 2.68 -2.94 7.00
C PHE A 7 1.36 -3.45 6.41
N THR A 8 0.33 -2.60 6.31
CA THR A 8 -0.96 -3.05 5.80
C THR A 8 -0.82 -3.34 4.30
N ARG A 9 -1.13 -4.58 3.92
CA ARG A 9 -1.06 -5.07 2.54
C ARG A 9 -2.45 -5.14 1.92
N GLY A 10 -2.50 -5.27 0.60
CA GLY A 10 -3.77 -5.42 -0.12
C GLY A 10 -4.65 -6.56 0.40
N LEU A 11 -4.03 -7.67 0.83
CA LEU A 11 -4.72 -8.83 1.41
C LEU A 11 -5.33 -8.59 2.79
N ASP A 12 -4.90 -7.55 3.52
CA ASP A 12 -5.48 -7.17 4.81
C ASP A 12 -6.79 -6.37 4.63
N ILE A 13 -7.08 -5.89 3.41
CA ILE A 13 -8.31 -5.16 3.07
C ILE A 13 -9.30 -6.11 2.37
N ARG A 14 -10.39 -6.45 3.06
CA ARG A 14 -11.44 -7.37 2.54
C ARG A 14 -12.51 -6.71 1.67
N LYS A 15 -12.37 -5.43 1.35
CA LYS A 15 -13.34 -4.67 0.55
C LYS A 15 -12.90 -4.61 -0.90
N GLU A 16 -13.86 -4.60 -1.83
CA GLU A 16 -13.58 -4.42 -3.26
C GLU A 16 -12.92 -3.06 -3.54
N LYS A 17 -13.34 -2.01 -2.81
CA LYS A 17 -12.73 -0.68 -2.82
C LYS A 17 -12.68 -0.12 -1.40
N ALA A 18 -11.58 0.54 -1.06
CA ALA A 18 -11.40 1.20 0.23
C ALA A 18 -10.49 2.43 0.11
N ASP A 19 -10.93 3.55 0.68
CA ASP A 19 -10.08 4.71 0.88
C ASP A 19 -9.29 4.54 2.17
N VAL A 20 -7.96 4.70 2.11
CA VAL A 20 -7.06 4.51 3.26
C VAL A 20 -6.14 5.71 3.45
N LEU A 21 -5.69 5.92 4.68
CA LEU A 21 -4.70 6.93 5.05
C LEU A 21 -3.44 6.24 5.54
N CYS A 22 -2.34 6.48 4.82
CA CYS A 22 -1.01 6.05 5.23
C CYS A 22 -0.45 6.98 6.31
N PRO A 23 0.20 6.44 7.34
CA PRO A 23 0.91 7.25 8.32
C PRO A 23 2.16 7.85 7.68
N GLY A 24 2.60 9.00 8.18
CA GLY A 24 3.83 9.64 7.74
C GLY A 24 5.07 8.88 8.23
N GLY A 25 6.16 8.93 7.46
CA GLY A 25 7.45 8.38 7.87
C GLY A 25 7.58 6.86 7.73
N CYS A 26 6.80 6.22 6.85
CA CYS A 26 6.99 4.80 6.56
C CYS A 26 8.41 4.56 6.00
N PRO A 27 9.20 3.65 6.59
CA PRO A 27 10.53 3.34 6.10
C PRO A 27 10.45 2.63 4.74
N LEU A 28 11.30 3.04 3.80
CA LEU A 28 11.33 2.53 2.42
C LEU A 28 11.64 1.02 2.37
N GLU A 29 12.39 0.51 3.35
CA GLU A 29 12.78 -0.90 3.45
C GLU A 29 11.57 -1.84 3.66
N GLU A 30 10.44 -1.31 4.12
CA GLU A 30 9.21 -2.08 4.36
C GLU A 30 8.26 -2.13 3.15
N PHE A 31 8.60 -1.43 2.05
CA PHE A 31 7.79 -1.41 0.84
C PHE A 31 8.07 -2.61 -0.06
N SER A 32 7.61 -3.78 0.38
CA SER A 32 7.47 -4.94 -0.52
C SER A 32 6.35 -4.65 -1.53
N VAL A 33 6.71 -4.34 -2.77
CA VAL A 33 5.77 -4.01 -3.85
C VAL A 33 6.06 -4.91 -5.06
N TYR A 34 5.02 -5.58 -5.55
CA TYR A 34 5.13 -6.50 -6.68
C TYR A 34 4.12 -6.12 -7.77
N GLY A 35 4.62 -5.75 -8.95
CA GLY A 35 3.82 -5.35 -10.11
C GLY A 35 3.93 -3.85 -10.45
N ASN A 36 3.29 -3.44 -11.54
CA ASN A 36 3.15 -2.03 -11.93
C ASN A 36 1.71 -1.79 -12.39
N ILE A 37 1.10 -0.66 -11.98
CA ILE A 37 -0.32 -0.31 -12.21
C ILE A 37 -1.28 -1.23 -11.43
N VAL A 38 -1.18 -2.54 -11.63
CA VAL A 38 -1.84 -3.58 -10.83
C VAL A 38 -0.79 -4.19 -9.89
N TYR A 39 -1.08 -4.16 -8.60
CA TYR A 39 -0.19 -4.68 -7.57
C TYR A 39 -0.73 -5.98 -7.00
N ALA A 40 0.16 -6.95 -6.73
CA ALA A 40 -0.22 -8.18 -6.08
C ALA A 40 -0.77 -7.90 -4.67
N SER A 41 -1.72 -8.70 -4.19
CA SER A 41 -2.36 -8.52 -2.88
C SER A 41 -1.38 -8.54 -1.71
N VAL A 42 -0.22 -9.18 -1.88
CA VAL A 42 0.89 -9.22 -0.89
C VAL A 42 1.67 -7.91 -0.80
N SER A 43 1.45 -6.96 -1.70
CA SER A 43 2.15 -5.69 -1.72
C SER A 43 1.69 -4.76 -0.59
N SER A 44 2.62 -3.98 -0.01
CA SER A 44 2.30 -2.88 0.91
C SER A 44 1.47 -1.82 0.19
N ILE A 45 0.38 -1.37 0.81
CA ILE A 45 -0.52 -0.38 0.21
C ILE A 45 0.17 0.98 0.09
N CYS A 46 0.86 1.41 1.14
CA CYS A 46 1.58 2.68 1.15
C CYS A 46 2.76 2.67 0.18
N GLY A 47 3.51 1.56 0.15
CA GLY A 47 4.58 1.38 -0.83
C GLY A 47 4.06 1.41 -2.27
N ALA A 48 2.96 0.71 -2.55
CA ALA A 48 2.32 0.70 -3.88
C ALA A 48 1.82 2.09 -4.30
N ALA A 49 1.29 2.88 -3.35
CA ALA A 49 0.86 4.25 -3.60
C ALA A 49 2.05 5.17 -3.96
N VAL A 50 3.16 5.08 -3.22
CA VAL A 50 4.39 5.83 -3.52
C VAL A 50 4.98 5.40 -4.86
N HIS A 51 5.09 4.08 -5.10
CA HIS A 51 5.60 3.52 -6.34
C HIS A 51 4.78 3.98 -7.56
N ARG A 52 3.45 4.08 -7.42
CA ARG A 52 2.58 4.60 -8.48
C ARG A 52 2.70 6.11 -8.70
N ARG A 53 3.10 6.88 -7.68
CA ARG A 53 3.27 8.34 -7.78
C ARG A 53 4.59 8.76 -8.42
N GLN A 54 5.61 7.90 -8.41
CA GLN A 54 6.93 8.20 -8.98
C GLN A 54 7.10 7.83 -10.47
N LYS A 55 6.07 7.25 -11.10
CA LYS A 55 6.00 7.01 -12.55
C LYS A 55 4.87 7.81 -13.17
#